data_AF-A0A227J2W4-F1
#
_entry.id   AF-A0A227J2W4-F1
#
_cell.length_a   1.000
_cell.length_b   1.000
_cell.length_c   1.000
_cell.angle_alpha   90.00
_cell.angle_beta   90.00
_cell.angle_gamma   90.00
#
_symmetry.space_group_name_H-M   'P 1'
#
loop_
_entity.id
_entity.type
_entity.pdbx_description
1 polymer ?
#
loop_
_entity_poly.entity_id
_entity_poly.type
_entity_poly.pdbx_seq_one_letter_code
_entity_poly.pdbx_strand_id
1 'polypeptide(L)'
;CCTAGVPMSVGITALLRQKPDRLLIEPTGLGHPKQVIATLTSEQYLPYVDLKATIALVDPRNLSDEKYTSNQNFVDQLDSADVVIGSKVDLCSSHDIDVFNDWVT
;
A
#
# COMPACT_ATOMS: atom_id res chain seq x y z
N CYS A 1 5.57 -6.98 13.47
CA CYS A 1 6.69 -7.90 13.81
C CYS A 1 7.10 -8.60 12.53
N CYS A 2 8.34 -8.41 12.09
CA CYS A 2 8.85 -8.74 10.75
C CYS A 2 8.92 -10.25 10.53
N THR A 3 8.20 -10.75 9.52
CA THR A 3 8.36 -12.10 8.96
C THR A 3 9.30 -12.08 7.76
N ALA A 4 10.49 -11.47 7.91
CA ALA A 4 11.50 -11.55 6.87
C ALA A 4 11.89 -13.03 6.68
N GLY A 5 11.60 -13.60 5.51
CA GLY A 5 11.95 -14.98 5.15
C GLY A 5 10.89 -16.06 5.45
N VAL A 6 9.71 -15.69 5.98
CA VAL A 6 8.58 -16.62 6.14
C VAL A 6 7.52 -16.31 5.08
N PRO A 7 6.92 -17.30 4.40
CA PRO A 7 5.85 -17.05 3.44
C PRO A 7 4.73 -16.23 4.09
N MET A 8 4.25 -15.22 3.36
CA MET A 8 3.21 -14.30 3.84
C MET A 8 1.99 -15.03 4.40
N SER A 9 1.57 -16.12 3.74
CA SER A 9 0.43 -16.95 4.15
C SER A 9 0.59 -17.56 5.54
N VAL A 10 1.82 -17.97 5.90
CA VAL A 10 2.14 -18.50 7.24
C VAL A 10 2.04 -17.38 8.28
N GLY A 11 2.58 -16.21 7.97
CA GLY A 11 2.51 -15.03 8.84
C GLY A 11 1.06 -14.59 9.10
N ILE A 12 0.26 -14.45 8.05
CA ILE A 12 -1.17 -14.09 8.16
C ILE A 12 -1.90 -15.13 9.02
N THR A 13 -1.72 -16.42 8.74
CA THR A 13 -2.42 -17.49 9.47
C THR A 13 -2.06 -17.48 10.96
N ALA A 14 -0.80 -17.24 11.31
CA ALA A 14 -0.36 -17.13 12.69
C ALA A 14 -0.99 -15.91 13.40
N LEU A 15 -1.13 -14.78 12.71
CA LEU A 15 -1.78 -13.58 13.25
C LEU A 15 -3.29 -13.78 13.43
N LEU A 16 -3.97 -14.39 12.45
CA LEU A 16 -5.42 -14.65 12.53
C LEU A 16 -5.79 -15.57 13.70
N ARG A 17 -4.91 -16.50 14.10
CA ARG A 17 -5.12 -17.33 15.29
C ARG A 17 -5.15 -16.56 16.60
N GLN A 18 -4.53 -15.37 16.65
CA GLN A 18 -4.61 -14.48 17.80
C GLN A 18 -5.95 -13.73 17.88
N LYS A 19 -6.82 -13.89 16.86
CA LYS A 19 -8.14 -13.26 16.75
C LYS A 19 -8.08 -11.72 16.90
N PRO A 20 -7.24 -11.03 16.11
CA PRO A 20 -7.17 -9.58 16.17
C PRO A 20 -8.46 -8.95 15.61
N ASP A 21 -8.85 -7.79 16.12
CA ASP A 21 -9.94 -7.01 15.53
C ASP A 21 -9.57 -6.41 14.17
N ARG A 22 -8.28 -6.08 13.97
CA ARG A 22 -7.75 -5.48 12.75
C ARG A 22 -6.36 -6.00 12.47
N LEU A 23 -6.08 -6.24 11.19
CA LEU A 23 -4.76 -6.61 10.69
C LEU A 23 -4.26 -5.51 9.74
N LEU A 24 -3.15 -4.86 10.09
CA LEU A 24 -2.46 -3.91 9.22
C LEU A 24 -1.27 -4.63 8.59
N ILE A 25 -1.22 -4.61 7.26
CA ILE A 25 -0.16 -5.25 6.47
C ILE A 25 0.61 -4.15 5.76
N GLU A 26 1.90 -4.05 6.06
CA GLU A 26 2.85 -3.22 5.34
C GLU A 26 3.58 -4.09 4.30
N PRO A 27 3.31 -3.94 2.99
CA PRO A 27 3.86 -4.80 1.95
C PRO A 27 5.30 -4.43 1.54
N THR A 28 6.07 -3.74 2.38
CA THR A 28 7.39 -3.21 2.00
C THR A 28 8.37 -4.32 1.61
N GLY A 29 8.92 -4.21 0.39
CA GLY A 29 10.04 -5.03 -0.09
C GLY A 29 9.67 -6.41 -0.64
N LEU A 30 8.41 -6.82 -0.64
CA LEU A 30 7.98 -8.16 -1.09
C LEU A 30 6.74 -8.06 -2.00
N GLY A 31 6.99 -7.96 -3.31
CA GLY A 31 5.98 -8.17 -4.36
C GLY A 31 5.07 -6.98 -4.66
N HIS A 32 4.51 -6.95 -5.88
CA HIS A 32 3.52 -5.96 -6.28
C HIS A 32 2.31 -6.00 -5.31
N PRO A 33 1.78 -4.85 -4.85
CA PRO A 33 0.60 -4.77 -3.97
C PRO A 33 -0.57 -5.65 -4.41
N LYS A 34 -0.73 -5.81 -5.73
CA LYS A 34 -1.69 -6.71 -6.37
C LYS A 34 -1.63 -8.16 -5.86
N GLN A 35 -0.45 -8.70 -5.58
CA GLN A 35 -0.29 -10.08 -5.06
C GLN A 35 -0.76 -10.21 -3.61
N VAL A 36 -0.51 -9.20 -2.79
CA VAL A 36 -0.97 -9.14 -1.40
C VAL A 36 -2.50 -9.08 -1.39
N ILE A 37 -3.09 -8.18 -2.18
CA ILE A 37 -4.53 -8.05 -2.34
C ILE A 37 -5.13 -9.39 -2.78
N ALA A 38 -4.62 -9.98 -3.86
CA ALA A 38 -5.10 -11.26 -4.38
C ALA A 38 -5.04 -12.40 -3.35
N THR A 39 -4.00 -12.44 -2.51
CA THR A 39 -3.90 -13.42 -1.42
C THR A 39 -5.00 -13.19 -0.40
N LEU A 40 -5.18 -11.95 0.08
CA LEU A 40 -6.16 -11.61 1.11
C LEU A 40 -7.61 -11.77 0.63
N THR A 41 -7.87 -11.65 -0.66
CA THR A 41 -9.20 -11.84 -1.27
C THR A 41 -9.43 -13.25 -1.83
N SER A 42 -8.49 -14.18 -1.66
CA SER A 42 -8.62 -15.57 -2.12
C SER A 42 -9.65 -16.36 -1.29
N GLU A 43 -10.18 -17.45 -1.86
CA GLU A 43 -11.15 -18.33 -1.17
C GLU A 43 -10.66 -18.84 0.18
N GLN A 44 -9.34 -19.02 0.34
CA GLN A 44 -8.73 -19.46 1.59
C GLN A 44 -8.92 -18.44 2.73
N TYR A 45 -8.83 -17.14 2.43
CA TYR A 45 -8.84 -16.07 3.42
C TYR A 45 -10.19 -15.36 3.54
N LEU A 46 -11.04 -15.43 2.52
CA LEU A 46 -12.36 -14.80 2.48
C LEU A 46 -13.23 -15.06 3.72
N PRO A 47 -13.22 -16.25 4.37
CA PRO A 47 -14.01 -16.49 5.58
C PRO A 47 -13.46 -15.81 6.85
N TYR A 48 -12.20 -15.35 6.82
CA TYR A 48 -11.47 -14.87 8.00
C TYR A 48 -11.01 -13.42 7.90
N VAL A 49 -10.93 -12.89 6.68
CA VAL A 49 -10.42 -11.56 6.39
C VAL A 49 -11.42 -10.83 5.51
N ASP A 50 -11.77 -9.63 5.95
CA ASP A 50 -12.56 -8.68 5.20
C ASP A 50 -11.63 -7.53 4.83
N LEU A 51 -11.10 -7.57 3.59
CA LEU A 51 -10.16 -6.57 3.11
C LEU A 51 -10.87 -5.21 3.04
N LYS A 52 -10.36 -4.25 3.82
CA LYS A 52 -10.82 -2.85 3.82
C LYS A 52 -9.99 -2.05 2.80
N ALA A 53 -9.82 -0.75 3.04
CA ALA A 53 -9.07 0.10 2.14
C ALA A 53 -7.58 -0.26 2.08
N THR A 54 -6.99 -0.23 0.90
CA THR A 54 -5.55 -0.12 0.69
C THR A 54 -5.13 1.34 0.74
N ILE A 55 -4.04 1.62 1.47
CA ILE A 55 -3.57 2.99 1.71
C ILE A 55 -2.15 3.13 1.17
N ALA A 56 -1.92 4.09 0.28
CA ALA A 56 -0.59 4.48 -0.17
C ALA A 56 -0.19 5.83 0.42
N LEU A 57 1.07 5.93 0.86
CA LEU A 57 1.68 7.18 1.30
C LEU A 57 2.66 7.64 0.21
N VAL A 58 2.51 8.87 -0.25
CA VAL A 58 3.39 9.46 -1.27
C VAL A 58 3.95 10.80 -0.78
N ASP A 59 5.17 11.13 -1.18
CA ASP A 59 5.74 12.47 -1.04
C ASP A 59 5.33 13.26 -2.30
N PRO A 60 4.44 14.28 -2.23
CA PRO A 60 3.89 14.98 -3.39
C PRO A 60 4.94 15.47 -4.39
N ARG A 61 6.11 15.89 -3.89
CA ARG A 61 7.25 16.36 -4.71
C ARG A 61 7.75 15.30 -5.70
N ASN A 62 7.57 14.02 -5.38
CA ASN A 62 7.99 12.92 -6.25
C ASN A 62 7.07 12.80 -7.49
N LEU A 63 5.86 13.35 -7.46
CA LEU A 63 4.95 13.31 -8.61
C LEU A 63 5.40 14.23 -9.76
N SER A 64 6.30 15.17 -9.47
CA SER A 64 6.92 16.06 -10.48
C SER A 64 8.30 15.58 -10.93
N ASP A 65 8.82 14.47 -10.39
CA ASP A 65 10.15 13.95 -10.68
C ASP A 65 10.05 12.69 -11.57
N GLU A 66 10.59 12.79 -12.79
CA GLU A 66 10.59 11.73 -13.80
C GLU A 66 11.19 10.42 -13.28
N LYS A 67 12.14 10.48 -12.35
CA LYS A 67 12.73 9.29 -11.73
C LYS A 67 11.67 8.39 -11.06
N TYR A 68 10.63 9.00 -10.50
CA TYR A 68 9.55 8.26 -9.83
C TYR A 68 8.40 7.99 -10.77
N THR A 69 7.97 8.96 -11.57
CA THR A 69 6.81 8.79 -12.47
C THR A 69 7.09 7.83 -13.62
N SER A 70 8.35 7.64 -14.03
CA SER A 70 8.74 6.59 -14.98
C SER A 70 8.94 5.20 -14.34
N ASN A 71 8.93 5.11 -13.01
CA ASN A 71 9.11 3.85 -12.31
C ASN A 71 7.77 3.12 -12.13
N GLN A 72 7.58 2.02 -12.85
CA GLN A 72 6.34 1.25 -12.80
C GLN A 72 5.97 0.78 -11.39
N ASN A 73 6.95 0.49 -10.52
CA ASN A 73 6.64 0.08 -9.14
C ASN A 73 6.05 1.22 -8.31
N PHE A 74 6.49 2.46 -8.57
CA PHE A 74 5.93 3.64 -7.92
C PHE A 74 4.49 3.86 -8.38
N VAL A 75 4.26 3.84 -9.70
CA VAL A 75 2.93 4.00 -10.29
C VAL A 75 1.98 2.89 -9.84
N ASP A 76 2.37 1.62 -9.94
CA ASP A 76 1.54 0.48 -9.54
C ASP A 76 1.13 0.53 -8.06
N GLN A 77 1.97 1.07 -7.18
CA GLN A 77 1.66 1.20 -5.75
C GLN A 77 0.56 2.23 -5.51
N LEU A 78 0.60 3.35 -6.23
CA LEU A 78 -0.40 4.40 -6.13
C LEU A 78 -1.71 3.97 -6.79
N ASP A 79 -1.64 3.34 -7.97
CA ASP A 79 -2.82 2.85 -8.72
C ASP A 79 -3.57 1.73 -7.99
N SER A 80 -2.90 0.97 -7.12
CA SER A 80 -3.52 -0.12 -6.36
C SER A 80 -4.14 0.34 -5.03
N ALA A 81 -4.09 1.64 -4.72
CA ALA A 81 -4.55 2.20 -3.46
C ALA A 81 -5.98 2.76 -3.57
N ASP A 82 -6.85 2.37 -2.64
CA ASP A 82 -8.16 3.00 -2.48
C ASP A 82 -8.05 4.43 -1.92
N VAL A 83 -7.02 4.66 -1.09
CA VAL A 83 -6.73 5.95 -0.47
C VAL A 83 -5.26 6.30 -0.67
N VAL A 84 -5.00 7.45 -1.26
CA VAL A 84 -3.65 8.00 -1.39
C VAL A 84 -3.49 9.20 -0.45
N ILE A 85 -2.40 9.22 0.32
CA ILE A 85 -2.11 10.28 1.28
C ILE A 85 -0.80 10.96 0.89
N GLY A 86 -0.90 12.26 0.58
CA GLY A 86 0.25 13.16 0.43
C GLY A 86 0.88 13.44 1.80
N SER A 87 2.09 12.91 2.02
CA SER A 87 2.88 13.04 3.25
C SER A 87 3.96 14.11 3.11
N LYS A 88 4.56 14.52 4.25
CA LYS A 88 5.61 15.56 4.32
C LYS A 88 5.19 16.92 3.73
N VAL A 89 3.95 17.31 4.01
CA VAL A 89 3.37 18.59 3.54
C VAL A 89 4.17 19.80 4.04
N ASP A 90 4.87 19.67 5.18
CA ASP A 90 5.77 20.70 5.71
C ASP A 90 6.95 21.04 4.77
N LEU A 91 7.27 20.15 3.83
CA LEU A 91 8.32 20.33 2.83
C LEU A 91 7.78 20.61 1.42
N CYS A 92 6.47 20.66 1.25
CA CYS A 92 5.82 20.87 -0.05
C CYS A 92 5.63 22.35 -0.35
N SER A 93 5.84 22.73 -1.60
CA SER A 93 5.37 23.99 -2.15
C SER A 93 3.88 23.91 -2.50
N SER A 94 3.25 25.06 -2.80
CA SER A 94 1.88 25.06 -3.31
C SER A 94 1.77 24.29 -4.63
N HIS A 95 2.80 24.35 -5.48
CA HIS A 95 2.82 23.61 -6.73
C HIS A 95 2.78 22.09 -6.53
N ASP A 96 3.52 21.56 -5.55
CA ASP A 96 3.52 20.12 -5.26
C ASP A 96 2.13 19.64 -4.79
N ILE A 97 1.43 20.50 -4.04
CA ILE A 97 0.06 20.23 -3.57
C ILE A 97 -0.92 20.25 -4.75
N ASP A 98 -0.80 21.22 -5.65
CA ASP A 98 -1.64 21.32 -6.85
C ASP A 98 -1.45 20.08 -7.75
N VAL A 99 -0.19 19.69 -8.01
CA VAL A 99 0.14 18.47 -8.78
C VAL A 99 -0.45 17.22 -8.13
N PHE A 100 -0.37 17.10 -6.80
CA PHE A 100 -0.97 15.98 -6.08
C PHE A 100 -2.50 15.95 -6.23
N ASN A 101 -3.16 17.10 -6.09
CA ASN A 101 -4.61 17.21 -6.22
C ASN A 101 -5.08 16.88 -7.65
N ASP A 102 -4.36 17.35 -8.66
CA ASP A 102 -4.63 17.03 -10.06
C ASP A 102 -4.41 15.55 -10.35
N TRP A 103 -3.44 14.90 -9.69
CA TRP A 103 -3.15 13.48 -9.87
C TRP A 103 -4.20 12.56 -9.24
N VAL A 104 -4.77 12.92 -8.08
CA VAL A 104 -5.79 12.09 -7.38
C VAL A 104 -7.22 12.24 -7.92
N THR A 105 -7.48 13.21 -8.81
CA THR A 105 -8.82 13.54 -9.33
C THR A 105 -9.08 12.87 -10.67
#